data_AF-A0A8T0DLJ3-F1
#
_entry.id   AF-A0A8T0DLJ3-F1
#
_cell.length_a   1.000
_cell.length_b   1.000
_cell.length_c   1.000
_cell.angle_alpha   90.00
_cell.angle_beta   90.00
_cell.angle_gamma   90.00
#
_symmetry.space_group_name_H-M   'P 1'
#
loop_
_entity.id
_entity.type
_entity.pdbx_description
1 polymer ?
#
loop_
_entity_poly.entity_id
_entity_poly.type
_entity_poly.pdbx_seq_one_letter_code
_entity_poly.pdbx_strand_id
1 'polypeptide(L)'
;MPLAGGQSNSYTESQAILRLRYLQILKSLIGRNRPVLLHLAELPEPVRATLESWCPCDLLYGSQPVPDLHGAVCVQNLHTPLGVLSKARIRDADLVALDISFS
;
A
#
# COMPACT_ATOMS: atom_id res chain seq x y z
N MET A 1 22.46 21.52 11.21
CA MET A 1 22.07 20.30 10.46
C MET A 1 21.40 20.75 9.17
N PRO A 2 21.96 20.51 7.98
CA PRO A 2 21.29 20.89 6.75
C PRO A 2 20.11 19.94 6.51
N LEU A 3 18.93 20.51 6.29
CA LEU A 3 17.77 19.81 5.75
C LEU A 3 18.20 19.21 4.40
N ALA A 4 18.06 17.89 4.25
CA ALA A 4 18.34 17.19 3.01
C ALA A 4 17.60 17.90 1.87
N GLY A 5 18.38 18.37 0.89
CA GLY A 5 17.87 19.13 -0.24
C GLY A 5 16.76 18.36 -0.93
N GLY A 6 15.58 18.97 -1.01
CA GLY A 6 14.49 18.47 -1.84
C GLY A 6 14.95 18.46 -3.29
N GLN A 7 15.33 17.29 -3.79
CA GLN A 7 15.51 17.10 -5.23
C GLN A 7 14.16 17.36 -5.89
N SER A 8 14.13 18.38 -6.75
CA SER A 8 13.01 18.69 -7.62
C SER A 8 12.87 17.54 -8.61
N ASN A 9 12.09 16.53 -8.24
CA ASN A 9 11.69 15.47 -9.15
C ASN A 9 10.68 16.06 -10.14
N SER A 10 11.16 16.54 -11.28
CA SER A 10 10.30 16.97 -12.38
C SER A 10 9.65 15.73 -12.99
N TYR A 11 8.43 15.40 -12.56
CA TYR A 11 7.61 14.40 -13.22
C TYR A 11 7.28 14.86 -14.65
N THR A 12 7.23 13.92 -15.60
CA THR A 12 6.53 14.19 -16.85
C THR A 12 5.03 14.42 -16.55
N GLU A 13 4.33 15.14 -17.42
CA GLU A 13 2.88 15.37 -17.26
C GLU A 13 2.11 14.05 -17.09
N SER A 14 2.48 13.02 -17.86
CA SER A 14 1.90 11.68 -17.77
C SER A 14 2.15 11.01 -16.42
N GLN A 15 3.36 11.12 -15.86
CA GLN A 15 3.70 10.57 -14.54
C GLN A 15 2.95 11.31 -13.42
N ALA A 16 2.84 12.64 -13.52
CA ALA A 16 2.11 13.46 -12.57
C ALA A 16 0.62 13.09 -12.52
N ILE A 17 -0.01 12.89 -13.69
CA ILE A 17 -1.42 12.47 -13.77
C ILE A 17 -1.62 11.09 -13.15
N LEU A 18 -0.76 10.11 -13.45
CA LEU A 18 -0.85 8.77 -12.87
C LEU A 18 -0.69 8.81 -11.36
N ARG A 19 0.28 9.59 -10.86
CA ARG A 19 0.51 9.74 -9.41
C ARG A 19 -0.67 10.41 -8.71
N LEU A 20 -1.28 11.43 -9.31
CA LEU A 20 -2.48 12.07 -8.78
C LEU A 20 -3.67 11.10 -8.71
N ARG A 21 -3.89 10.32 -9.78
CA ARG A 21 -4.95 9.29 -9.79
C ARG A 21 -4.71 8.25 -8.69
N TYR A 22 -3.47 7.80 -8.54
CA TYR A 22 -3.10 6.85 -7.49
C TYR A 22 -3.36 7.41 -6.07
N LEU A 23 -2.96 8.67 -5.82
CA LEU A 23 -3.26 9.36 -4.56
C LEU A 23 -4.77 9.52 -4.31
N GLN A 24 -5.56 9.80 -5.34
CA GLN A 24 -7.02 9.88 -5.23
C GLN A 24 -7.63 8.53 -4.84
N ILE A 25 -7.15 7.43 -5.44
CA ILE A 25 -7.55 6.08 -5.06
C ILE A 25 -7.23 5.85 -3.58
N LEU A 26 -5.99 6.07 -3.15
CA LEU A 26 -5.60 5.87 -1.75
C LEU A 26 -6.42 6.72 -0.78
N LYS A 27 -6.65 7.99 -1.11
CA LYS A 27 -7.51 8.87 -0.31
C LYS A 27 -8.92 8.31 -0.17
N SER A 28 -9.46 7.68 -1.22
CA SER A 28 -10.79 7.08 -1.18
C SER A 28 -10.88 5.84 -0.28
N LEU A 29 -9.74 5.23 0.04
CA LEU A 29 -9.64 4.01 0.85
C LEU A 29 -9.50 4.30 2.35
N ILE A 30 -8.89 5.44 2.71
CA ILE A 30 -8.63 5.81 4.10
C ILE A 30 -9.95 5.95 4.88
N GLY A 31 -10.01 5.32 6.06
CA GLY A 31 -11.09 5.49 7.03
C GLY A 31 -12.41 4.81 6.67
N ARG A 32 -12.42 3.95 5.63
CA ARG A 32 -13.65 3.28 5.16
C ARG A 32 -13.77 1.81 5.56
N ASN A 33 -12.83 1.26 6.33
CA ASN A 33 -12.82 -0.13 6.81
C ASN A 33 -13.38 -1.11 5.75
N ARG A 34 -12.72 -1.16 4.60
CA ARG A 34 -13.23 -1.89 3.43
C ARG A 34 -12.78 -3.34 3.46
N PRO A 35 -13.64 -4.31 3.08
CA PRO A 35 -13.18 -5.66 2.84
C PRO A 35 -12.19 -5.69 1.67
N VAL A 36 -11.10 -6.40 1.85
CA VAL A 36 -10.03 -6.58 0.86
C VAL A 36 -9.58 -8.03 0.80
N LEU A 37 -9.09 -8.43 -0.38
CA LEU A 37 -8.34 -9.66 -0.56
C LEU A 37 -6.87 -9.31 -0.77
N LEU A 38 -6.01 -9.93 0.02
CA LEU A 38 -4.56 -9.76 -0.08
C LEU A 38 -3.95 -11.02 -0.68
N HIS A 39 -3.22 -10.84 -1.78
CA HIS A 39 -2.42 -11.89 -2.39
C HIS A 39 -1.01 -11.77 -1.83
N LEU A 40 -0.59 -12.72 -1.00
CA LEU A 40 0.72 -12.72 -0.35
C LEU A 40 1.66 -13.66 -1.09
N ALA A 41 2.93 -13.29 -1.22
CA ALA A 41 3.90 -14.07 -1.99
C ALA A 41 4.09 -15.51 -1.48
N GLU A 42 3.93 -15.71 -0.18
CA GLU A 42 4.13 -17.00 0.49
C GLU A 42 2.87 -17.87 0.54
N LEU A 43 1.69 -17.34 0.19
CA LEU A 43 0.42 -18.04 0.28
C LEU A 43 -0.16 -18.28 -1.12
N PRO A 44 -0.63 -19.51 -1.43
CA PRO A 44 -1.21 -19.82 -2.73
C PRO A 44 -2.60 -19.22 -2.92
N GLU A 45 -3.34 -19.00 -1.83
CA GLU A 45 -4.71 -18.49 -1.85
C GLU A 45 -4.75 -17.09 -1.22
N PRO A 46 -5.57 -16.17 -1.78
CA PRO A 46 -5.73 -14.84 -1.22
C PRO A 46 -6.41 -14.88 0.15
N VAL A 47 -5.92 -14.04 1.06
CA VAL A 47 -6.45 -13.93 2.41
C VAL A 47 -7.38 -12.74 2.52
N ARG A 48 -8.47 -12.90 3.28
CA ARG A 48 -9.48 -11.86 3.50
C ARG A 48 -9.08 -10.99 4.69
N ALA A 49 -9.29 -9.69 4.57
CA ALA A 49 -9.15 -8.77 5.69
C ALA A 49 -10.00 -7.51 5.50
N THR A 50 -9.96 -6.61 6.48
CA THR A 50 -10.51 -5.27 6.39
C THR A 50 -9.37 -4.25 6.32
N LEU A 51 -9.30 -3.46 5.27
CA LEU A 51 -8.28 -2.43 5.09
C LEU A 51 -8.48 -1.27 6.08
N GLU A 52 -7.45 -1.02 6.90
CA GLU A 52 -7.40 0.11 7.84
C GLU A 52 -6.63 1.29 7.20
N SER A 53 -5.43 1.04 6.68
CA SER A 53 -4.60 2.06 6.01
C SER A 53 -3.62 1.45 5.03
N TRP A 54 -3.26 2.19 3.97
CA TRP A 54 -2.23 1.78 3.02
C TRP A 54 -1.27 2.93 2.76
N CYS A 55 0.03 2.67 2.94
CA CYS A 55 1.12 3.58 2.63
C CYS A 55 2.10 2.87 1.68
N PRO A 56 1.97 3.05 0.35
CA PRO A 56 2.86 2.45 -0.62
C PRO A 56 4.23 3.16 -0.66
N CYS A 57 5.29 2.37 -0.87
CA CYS A 57 6.68 2.82 -0.97
C CYS A 57 6.86 3.96 -1.99
N ASP A 58 6.25 3.79 -3.15
CA ASP A 58 6.48 4.61 -4.34
C ASP A 58 6.01 6.05 -4.17
N LEU A 59 5.13 6.32 -3.19
CA LEU A 59 4.65 7.66 -2.90
C LEU A 59 5.64 8.53 -2.12
N LEU A 60 6.57 7.92 -1.39
CA LEU A 60 7.48 8.64 -0.52
C LEU A 60 8.72 9.15 -1.27
N TYR A 61 9.13 8.47 -2.34
CA TYR A 61 10.32 8.85 -3.10
C TYR A 61 10.01 8.89 -4.59
N GLY A 62 10.23 10.05 -5.21
CA GLY A 62 10.14 10.15 -6.66
C GLY A 62 11.27 9.38 -7.31
N SER A 63 10.92 8.40 -8.14
CA SER A 63 11.78 7.70 -9.11
C SER A 63 13.02 6.94 -8.63
N GLN A 64 13.49 7.13 -7.39
CA GLN A 64 14.65 6.38 -6.87
C GLN A 64 14.22 5.34 -5.84
N PRO A 65 14.52 4.04 -6.09
CA PRO A 65 14.32 3.01 -5.08
C PRO A 65 15.26 3.28 -3.91
N VAL A 66 14.70 3.46 -2.71
CA VAL A 66 15.48 3.58 -1.48
C VAL A 66 15.58 2.19 -0.86
N PRO A 67 16.79 1.60 -0.75
CA PRO A 67 16.95 0.32 -0.08
C PRO A 67 16.48 0.45 1.38
N ASP A 68 15.78 -0.58 1.87
CA ASP A 68 15.21 -0.72 3.22
C ASP A 68 13.94 0.09 3.55
N LEU A 69 13.41 0.87 2.60
CA LEU A 69 12.18 1.62 2.81
C LEU A 69 11.00 0.88 2.16
N HIS A 70 10.24 0.18 2.99
CA HIS A 70 9.08 -0.59 2.54
C HIS A 70 7.78 0.14 2.88
N GLY A 71 6.91 0.25 1.88
CA GLY A 71 5.51 0.55 2.11
C GLY A 71 4.87 -0.52 3.00
N ALA A 72 3.67 -0.22 3.50
CA ALA A 72 2.92 -1.18 4.27
C ALA A 72 1.40 -1.04 4.06
N VAL A 73 0.73 -2.17 4.17
CA VAL A 73 -0.72 -2.27 4.27
C VAL A 73 -1.07 -2.70 5.69
N CYS A 74 -1.87 -1.90 6.37
CA CYS A 74 -2.41 -2.23 7.68
C CYS A 74 -3.85 -2.72 7.50
N VAL A 75 -4.13 -3.88 8.07
CA VAL A 75 -5.44 -4.53 7.98
C VAL A 75 -5.91 -5.01 9.35
N GLN A 76 -7.21 -5.21 9.46
CA GLN A 76 -7.90 -5.79 10.60
C GLN A 76 -8.54 -7.11 10.20
N ASN A 77 -8.74 -8.00 11.16
CA ASN A 77 -9.42 -9.29 10.97
C ASN A 77 -8.84 -10.07 9.77
N LEU A 78 -7.52 -10.23 9.71
CA LEU A 78 -6.84 -10.97 8.66
C LEU A 78 -7.10 -12.47 8.85
N HIS A 79 -7.82 -13.08 7.91
CA HIS A 79 -8.14 -14.50 7.90
C HIS A 79 -7.03 -15.29 7.22
N THR A 80 -6.19 -15.93 8.02
CA THR A 80 -5.13 -16.84 7.55
C THR A 80 -5.55 -18.30 7.73
N PRO A 81 -4.87 -19.27 7.09
CA PRO A 81 -5.11 -20.70 7.35
C PRO A 81 -4.88 -21.11 8.81
N LEU A 82 -4.08 -20.34 9.56
CA LEU A 82 -3.77 -20.59 10.97
C LEU A 82 -4.78 -19.96 11.93
N GLY A 83 -5.68 -19.12 11.43
CA GLY A 83 -6.67 -18.40 12.23
C GLY A 83 -6.81 -16.93 11.85
N VAL A 84 -7.50 -16.17 12.71
CA VAL A 84 -7.81 -14.76 12.48
C VAL A 84 -6.91 -13.87 13.33
N LEU A 85 -6.17 -12.97 12.68
CA LEU A 85 -5.40 -11.92 13.35
C LEU A 85 -6.22 -10.64 13.43
N SER A 86 -6.43 -10.12 14.65
CA SER A 86 -7.24 -8.92 14.87
C SER A 86 -6.68 -7.68 14.16
N LYS A 87 -5.35 -7.54 14.13
CA LYS A 87 -4.61 -6.52 13.38
C LYS A 87 -3.34 -7.13 12.78
N ALA A 88 -2.99 -6.70 11.58
CA ALA A 88 -1.74 -7.06 10.93
C ALA A 88 -1.19 -5.88 10.12
N ARG A 89 0.14 -5.76 10.11
CA ARG A 89 0.88 -4.86 9.23
C ARG A 89 1.68 -5.73 8.26
N ILE A 90 1.35 -5.61 6.99
CA ILE A 90 1.96 -6.38 5.89
C ILE A 90 2.88 -5.45 5.12
N ARG A 91 4.11 -5.88 4.86
CA ARG A 91 5.08 -5.09 4.09
C ARG A 91 4.69 -5.16 2.61
N ASP A 92 4.93 -4.08 1.88
CA ASP A 92 4.72 -4.06 0.41
C ASP A 92 5.47 -5.20 -0.29
N ALA A 93 6.66 -5.56 0.23
CA ALA A 93 7.49 -6.63 -0.32
C ALA A 93 6.85 -8.03 -0.22
N ASP A 94 5.95 -8.24 0.75
CA ASP A 94 5.27 -9.53 0.94
C ASP A 94 3.93 -9.58 0.16
N LEU A 95 3.51 -8.45 -0.41
CA LEU A 95 2.23 -8.27 -1.09
C LEU A 95 2.43 -8.33 -2.61
N VAL A 96 1.75 -9.27 -3.24
CA VAL A 96 1.74 -9.42 -4.71
C VAL A 96 0.65 -8.54 -5.32
N ALA A 97 -0.55 -8.57 -4.73
CA ALA A 97 -1.69 -7.81 -5.21
C ALA A 97 -2.68 -7.54 -4.07
N LEU A 98 -3.50 -6.52 -4.26
CA LEU A 98 -4.57 -6.12 -3.34
C LEU A 98 -5.84 -5.87 -4.14
N ASP A 99 -6.86 -6.71 -3.92
CA ASP A 99 -8.17 -6.50 -4.54
C ASP A 99 -9.09 -5.78 -3.57
N ILE A 100 -9.59 -4.63 -4.01
CA ILE A 100 -10.51 -3.79 -3.24
C ILE A 100 -11.82 -3.67 -4.00
N SER A 101 -12.92 -4.09 -3.37
CA SER A 101 -14.25 -3.87 -3.91
C SER A 101 -14.68 -2.42 -3.66
N PHE A 102 -14.93 -1.68 -4.74
CA PHE A 102 -15.38 -0.28 -4.70
C PHE A 102 -16.91 -0.13 -4.63
N SER A 103 -17.66 -1.23 -4.45
CA SER A 103 -19.12 -1.23 -4.26
C SER A 103 -19.59 -0.19 -3.26
#